data_AF-C7HTF9-F1
#
_entry.id   AF-C7HTF9-F1
#
_cell.length_a   1.000
_cell.length_b   1.000
_cell.length_c   1.000
_cell.angle_alpha   90.00
_cell.angle_beta   90.00
_cell.angle_gamma   90.00
#
_symmetry.space_group_name_H-M   'P 1'
#
loop_
_entity.id
_entity.type
_entity.pdbx_description
1 polymer ?
#
loop_
_entity_poly.entity_id
_entity_poly.type
_entity_poly.pdbx_seq_one_letter_code
_entity_poly.pdbx_strand_id
1 'polypeptide(L)'
;MIYEPENLKNKRAIYEKRDKWLIRLALLFWAVLLFIYVNIAPYVKSTIGFLGVIVGGVVITIVYFFTVFFVLMLRGRQFRKLNNDIVKEYQENKNGEIFLEKLLAMDMNPKDMKDEMIWYLNIATAFNVLGKRNECIALYKQLEEVATEKEKEYIQNSIKFVQEQSEKDDTH
;
A
#
# COMPACT_ATOMS: atom_id res chain seq x y z
N MET A 1 9.82 2.57 14.68
CA MET A 1 8.35 2.50 14.65
C MET A 1 7.93 2.72 13.20
N ILE A 2 6.96 1.99 12.65
CA ILE A 2 6.55 2.18 11.22
C ILE A 2 5.75 3.48 11.04
N TYR A 3 5.11 3.92 12.13
CA TYR A 3 4.33 5.15 12.23
C TYR A 3 5.26 6.37 12.20
N GLU A 4 5.25 7.08 11.07
CA GLU A 4 6.05 8.28 10.80
C GLU A 4 5.22 9.16 9.84
N PRO A 5 4.19 9.84 10.36
CA PRO A 5 3.21 10.51 9.51
C PRO A 5 3.82 11.73 8.80
N GLU A 6 4.87 12.36 9.35
CA GLU A 6 5.65 13.43 8.70
C GLU A 6 6.34 12.98 7.40
N ASN A 7 6.61 11.67 7.25
CA ASN A 7 7.27 11.10 6.08
C ASN A 7 6.28 10.67 4.98
N LEU A 8 4.97 10.87 5.15
CA LEU A 8 3.93 10.43 4.21
C LEU A 8 4.14 10.95 2.79
N LYS A 9 4.56 12.21 2.63
CA LYS A 9 4.83 12.80 1.31
C LYS A 9 5.99 12.11 0.60
N ASN A 10 7.05 11.78 1.33
CA ASN A 10 8.19 11.05 0.80
C ASN A 10 7.77 9.61 0.42
N LYS A 11 7.03 8.93 1.30
CA LYS A 11 6.51 7.58 1.03
C LYS A 11 5.63 7.54 -0.22
N ARG A 12 4.74 8.53 -0.42
CA ARG A 12 3.96 8.66 -1.65
C ARG A 12 4.85 8.75 -2.89
N ALA A 13 5.87 9.61 -2.86
CA ALA A 13 6.81 9.74 -3.97
C ALA A 13 7.57 8.41 -4.24
N ILE A 14 7.94 7.68 -3.19
CA ILE A 14 8.57 6.35 -3.31
C ILE A 14 7.62 5.36 -3.97
N TYR A 15 6.35 5.30 -3.56
CA TYR A 15 5.37 4.39 -4.15
C TYR A 15 5.10 4.71 -5.62
N GLU A 16 4.91 5.98 -5.96
CA GLU A 16 4.73 6.40 -7.36
C GLU A 16 5.95 6.10 -8.23
N LYS A 17 7.15 6.36 -7.70
CA LYS A 17 8.41 6.05 -8.40
C LYS A 17 8.53 4.55 -8.64
N ARG A 18 8.23 3.73 -7.63
CA ARG A 18 8.25 2.27 -7.72
C ARG A 18 7.26 1.78 -8.77
N ASP A 19 6.04 2.32 -8.79
CA ASP A 19 5.02 1.93 -9.76
C ASP A 19 5.44 2.26 -11.20
N LYS A 20 5.92 3.49 -11.44
CA LYS A 20 6.49 3.91 -12.73
C LYS A 20 7.69 3.05 -13.13
N TRP A 21 8.55 2.69 -12.18
CA TRP A 21 9.72 1.84 -12.43
C TRP A 21 9.32 0.41 -12.79
N LEU A 22 8.30 -0.16 -12.13
CA LEU A 22 7.76 -1.48 -12.45
C LEU A 22 7.21 -1.52 -13.89
N ILE A 23 6.48 -0.48 -14.31
CA ILE A 23 5.98 -0.36 -15.68
C ILE A 23 7.15 -0.33 -16.69
N ARG A 24 8.18 0.48 -16.41
CA ARG A 24 9.38 0.55 -17.27
C ARG A 24 10.11 -0.79 -17.36
N LEU A 25 10.27 -1.48 -16.24
CA LEU A 25 10.93 -2.79 -16.18
C LEU A 25 10.13 -3.84 -16.95
N ALA A 26 8.80 -3.82 -16.86
CA ALA A 26 7.94 -4.69 -17.66
C ALA A 26 8.11 -4.43 -19.16
N LEU A 27 8.13 -3.15 -19.58
CA LEU A 27 8.36 -2.80 -21.00
C LEU A 27 9.75 -3.23 -21.49
N LEU A 28 10.80 -3.01 -20.69
CA LEU A 28 12.16 -3.45 -21.02
C LEU A 28 12.25 -4.97 -21.13
N PHE A 29 11.60 -5.70 -20.23
CA PHE A 29 11.54 -7.15 -20.26
C PHE A 29 10.91 -7.66 -21.58
N TRP A 30 9.79 -7.08 -22.01
CA TRP A 30 9.18 -7.40 -23.31
C TRP A 30 10.10 -7.07 -24.50
N ALA A 31 10.82 -5.94 -24.45
CA ALA A 31 11.76 -5.56 -25.50
C ALA A 31 12.95 -6.53 -25.61
N VAL A 32 13.50 -6.98 -24.48
CA VAL A 32 14.58 -7.97 -24.43
C VAL A 32 14.11 -9.33 -24.98
N LEU A 33 12.91 -9.77 -24.62
CA LEU A 33 12.33 -11.00 -25.18
C LEU A 33 12.17 -10.92 -26.71
N LEU A 34 11.70 -9.79 -27.22
CA LEU A 34 11.57 -9.56 -28.67
C LEU A 34 12.95 -9.53 -29.36
N PHE A 35 13.95 -8.89 -28.75
CA PHE A 35 15.31 -8.84 -29.27
C PHE A 35 15.94 -10.24 -29.35
N ILE A 36 15.81 -11.05 -28.30
CA ILE A 36 16.28 -12.44 -28.28
C ILE A 36 15.57 -13.25 -29.38
N TYR A 37 14.25 -13.08 -29.52
CA TYR A 37 13.47 -13.76 -30.54
C TYR A 37 13.97 -13.48 -31.96
N VAL A 38 14.16 -12.19 -32.32
CA VAL A 38 14.64 -11.80 -33.66
C VAL A 38 16.04 -12.33 -33.95
N ASN A 39 16.92 -12.35 -32.95
CA ASN A 39 18.31 -12.78 -33.13
C ASN A 39 18.49 -14.29 -33.20
N ILE A 40 17.65 -15.09 -32.53
CA ILE A 40 17.78 -16.56 -32.58
C ILE A 40 17.03 -17.15 -33.78
N ALA A 41 15.93 -16.53 -34.22
CA ALA A 41 15.13 -16.99 -35.37
C ALA A 41 15.93 -17.42 -36.63
N PRO A 42 17.01 -16.72 -37.06
CA PRO A 42 17.78 -17.13 -38.24
C PRO A 42 18.78 -18.28 -38.01
N TYR A 43 19.15 -18.61 -36.77
CA TYR A 43 20.22 -19.60 -36.49
C TYR A 43 19.72 -21.01 -36.23
N VAL A 44 18.41 -21.21 -36.10
CA VAL A 44 17.89 -22.53 -35.74
C VAL A 44 17.42 -23.27 -36.98
N LYS A 45 18.23 -24.24 -37.41
CA LYS A 45 17.94 -25.11 -38.57
C LYS A 45 16.79 -26.10 -38.32
N SER A 46 16.48 -26.38 -37.05
CA SER A 46 15.39 -27.27 -36.65
C SER A 46 14.34 -26.49 -35.87
N THR A 47 13.17 -26.32 -36.46
CA THR A 47 12.02 -25.63 -35.86
C THR A 47 11.66 -26.20 -34.49
N ILE A 48 11.84 -27.50 -34.29
CA ILE A 48 11.51 -28.23 -33.06
C ILE A 48 12.49 -27.92 -31.92
N GLY A 49 13.80 -27.86 -32.22
CA GLY A 49 14.82 -27.49 -31.24
C GLY A 49 14.71 -26.02 -30.81
N PHE A 50 14.33 -25.14 -31.75
CA PHE A 50 14.08 -23.71 -31.45
C PHE A 50 12.93 -23.53 -30.48
N LEU A 51 11.80 -24.19 -30.75
CA LEU A 51 10.61 -24.17 -29.92
C LEU A 51 10.92 -24.67 -28.50
N GLY A 52 11.73 -25.72 -28.35
CA GLY A 52 12.12 -26.25 -27.05
C GLY A 52 12.89 -25.25 -26.18
N VAL A 53 13.85 -24.53 -26.76
CA VAL A 53 14.66 -23.53 -26.02
C VAL A 53 13.85 -22.29 -25.65
N ILE A 54 13.02 -21.80 -26.57
CA ILE A 54 12.10 -20.67 -26.30
C ILE A 54 11.14 -21.06 -25.17
N VAL A 55 10.45 -22.19 -25.31
CA VAL A 55 9.45 -22.63 -24.32
C VAL A 55 10.12 -22.87 -22.97
N GLY A 56 11.26 -23.56 -22.91
CA GLY A 56 11.98 -23.82 -21.67
C GLY A 56 12.45 -22.55 -20.96
N GLY A 57 13.08 -21.62 -21.69
CA GLY A 57 13.57 -20.37 -21.14
C GLY A 57 12.46 -19.43 -20.68
N VAL A 58 11.38 -19.34 -21.45
CA VAL A 58 10.19 -18.56 -21.09
C VAL A 58 9.52 -19.16 -19.86
N VAL A 59 9.36 -20.48 -19.77
CA VAL A 59 8.74 -21.15 -18.62
C VAL A 59 9.53 -20.91 -17.33
N ILE A 60 10.86 -21.06 -17.33
CA ILE A 60 11.69 -20.81 -16.14
C ILE A 60 11.59 -19.36 -15.69
N THR A 61 11.65 -18.43 -16.64
CA THR A 61 11.57 -16.98 -16.34
C THR A 61 10.19 -16.60 -15.79
N ILE A 62 9.13 -17.18 -16.36
CA ILE A 62 7.75 -17.03 -15.88
C ILE A 62 7.67 -17.57 -14.45
N VAL A 63 8.11 -18.81 -14.18
CA VAL A 63 8.04 -19.41 -12.84
C VAL A 63 8.74 -18.52 -11.81
N TYR A 64 9.97 -18.08 -12.09
CA TYR A 64 10.70 -17.18 -11.18
C TYR A 64 9.97 -15.86 -10.94
N PHE A 65 9.50 -15.20 -12.01
CA PHE A 65 8.74 -13.95 -11.91
C PHE A 65 7.46 -14.13 -11.09
N PHE A 66 6.72 -15.21 -11.33
CA PHE A 66 5.51 -15.55 -10.58
C PHE A 66 5.80 -15.83 -9.11
N THR A 67 6.88 -16.53 -8.78
CA THR A 67 7.26 -16.77 -7.37
C THR A 67 7.55 -15.46 -6.64
N VAL A 68 8.38 -14.58 -7.21
CA VAL A 68 8.71 -13.28 -6.59
C VAL A 68 7.47 -12.40 -6.48
N PHE A 69 6.67 -12.32 -7.55
CA PHE A 69 5.43 -11.55 -7.56
C PHE A 69 4.41 -12.07 -6.54
N PHE A 70 4.30 -13.39 -6.40
CA PHE A 70 3.40 -14.03 -5.44
C PHE A 70 3.80 -13.72 -4.00
N VAL A 71 5.09 -13.75 -3.66
CA VAL A 71 5.59 -13.34 -2.33
C VAL A 71 5.21 -11.88 -2.01
N LEU A 72 5.34 -10.97 -2.98
CA LEU A 72 4.95 -9.56 -2.81
C LEU A 72 3.42 -9.38 -2.68
N MET A 73 2.63 -10.17 -3.39
CA MET A 73 1.16 -10.21 -3.25
C MET A 73 0.73 -10.73 -1.88
N LEU A 74 1.37 -11.79 -1.38
CA LEU A 74 1.08 -12.37 -0.07
C LEU A 74 1.33 -11.37 1.06
N ARG A 75 2.44 -10.62 1.01
CA ARG A 75 2.76 -9.62 2.05
C ARG A 75 1.66 -8.55 2.16
N GLY A 76 1.19 -8.01 1.03
CA GLY A 76 0.10 -7.03 1.05
C GLY A 76 -1.23 -7.61 1.53
N ARG A 77 -1.52 -8.88 1.19
CA ARG A 77 -2.72 -9.58 1.70
C ARG A 77 -2.65 -9.76 3.22
N GLN A 78 -1.49 -10.17 3.74
CA GLN A 78 -1.28 -10.36 5.17
C GLN A 78 -1.43 -9.04 5.93
N PHE A 79 -0.87 -7.94 5.43
CA PHE A 79 -1.06 -6.61 6.00
C PHE A 79 -2.54 -6.23 6.11
N ARG A 80 -3.29 -6.34 4.99
CA ARG A 80 -4.72 -6.02 4.98
C ARG A 80 -5.53 -6.93 5.91
N LYS A 81 -5.18 -8.21 5.99
CA LYS A 81 -5.82 -9.16 6.90
C LYS A 81 -5.59 -8.72 8.35
N LEU A 82 -4.34 -8.45 8.73
CA LEU A 82 -3.99 -8.02 10.08
C LEU A 82 -4.69 -6.70 10.45
N ASN A 83 -4.65 -5.70 9.59
CA ASN A 83 -5.35 -4.42 9.82
C ASN A 83 -6.87 -4.62 9.97
N ASN A 84 -7.49 -5.47 9.15
CA ASN A 84 -8.91 -5.76 9.26
C ASN A 84 -9.26 -6.55 10.53
N ASP A 85 -8.41 -7.49 10.94
CA ASP A 85 -8.58 -8.26 12.17
C ASP A 85 -8.55 -7.32 13.39
N ILE A 86 -7.63 -6.35 13.41
CA ILE A 86 -7.54 -5.30 14.45
C ILE A 86 -8.81 -4.43 14.47
N VAL A 87 -9.29 -3.98 13.30
CA VAL A 87 -10.53 -3.18 13.21
C VAL A 87 -11.74 -3.99 13.69
N LYS A 88 -11.83 -5.27 13.32
CA LYS A 88 -12.92 -6.15 13.75
C LYS A 88 -12.91 -6.33 15.26
N GLU A 89 -11.75 -6.56 15.84
CA GLU A 89 -11.60 -6.69 17.29
C GLU A 89 -12.03 -5.39 18.00
N TYR A 90 -11.65 -4.23 17.47
CA TYR A 90 -12.14 -2.94 17.96
C TYR A 90 -13.66 -2.81 17.86
N GLN A 91 -14.28 -3.30 16.77
CA GLN A 91 -15.73 -3.27 16.63
C GLN A 91 -16.44 -4.12 17.70
N GLU A 92 -15.83 -5.21 18.14
CA GLU A 92 -16.35 -6.12 19.15
C GLU A 92 -16.10 -5.60 20.57
N ASN A 93 -14.89 -5.13 20.88
CA ASN A 93 -14.50 -4.74 22.23
C ASN A 93 -14.72 -3.25 22.55
N LYS A 94 -14.89 -2.39 21.53
CA LYS A 94 -15.01 -0.92 21.62
C LYS A 94 -13.89 -0.23 22.41
N ASN A 95 -12.74 -0.88 22.57
CA ASN A 95 -11.62 -0.36 23.35
C ASN A 95 -10.64 0.38 22.43
N GLY A 96 -10.63 1.72 22.53
CA GLY A 96 -9.76 2.58 21.74
C GLY A 96 -8.26 2.45 22.06
N GLU A 97 -7.90 2.07 23.29
CA GLU A 97 -6.50 1.97 23.72
C GLU A 97 -5.83 0.75 23.09
N ILE A 98 -6.48 -0.41 23.23
CA ILE A 98 -6.02 -1.67 22.60
C ILE A 98 -6.01 -1.52 21.08
N PHE A 99 -6.99 -0.82 20.52
CA PHE A 99 -7.04 -0.55 19.08
C PHE A 99 -5.84 0.26 18.61
N LEU A 100 -5.51 1.37 19.28
CA LEU A 100 -4.35 2.19 18.95
C LEU A 100 -3.04 1.41 19.15
N GLU A 101 -2.90 0.70 20.27
CA GLU A 101 -1.72 -0.10 20.58
C GLU A 101 -1.43 -1.12 19.49
N LYS A 102 -2.44 -1.89 19.07
CA LYS A 102 -2.30 -2.90 18.02
C LYS A 102 -1.96 -2.30 16.66
N LEU A 103 -2.56 -1.17 16.30
CA LEU A 103 -2.24 -0.47 15.05
C LEU A 103 -0.79 0.01 15.01
N LEU A 104 -0.29 0.56 16.13
CA LEU A 104 1.07 1.08 16.24
C LEU A 104 2.13 -0.02 16.39
N ALA A 105 1.75 -1.17 16.95
CA ALA A 105 2.60 -2.35 17.12
C ALA A 105 2.70 -3.24 15.87
N MET A 106 2.01 -2.92 14.77
CA MET A 106 2.15 -3.66 13.52
C MET A 106 3.61 -3.67 13.05
N ASP A 107 4.13 -4.86 12.76
CA ASP A 107 5.47 -5.08 12.21
C ASP A 107 5.47 -5.12 10.67
N MET A 108 4.29 -5.33 10.08
CA MET A 108 4.09 -5.39 8.65
C MET A 108 3.93 -4.00 8.04
N ASN A 109 4.76 -3.67 7.05
CA ASN A 109 4.61 -2.43 6.29
C ASN A 109 3.44 -2.49 5.29
N PRO A 110 2.72 -1.37 5.08
CA PRO A 110 1.80 -1.22 3.96
C PRO A 110 2.49 -1.52 2.62
N LYS A 111 1.75 -2.13 1.69
CA LYS A 111 2.31 -2.45 0.37
C LYS A 111 2.37 -1.22 -0.52
N ASP A 112 1.35 -0.38 -0.47
CA ASP A 112 1.15 0.78 -1.33
C ASP A 112 0.49 1.93 -0.57
N MET A 113 0.34 3.07 -1.26
CA MET A 113 -0.22 4.28 -0.65
C MET A 113 -1.66 4.07 -0.19
N LYS A 114 -2.44 3.20 -0.84
CA LYS A 114 -3.83 2.96 -0.46
C LYS A 114 -3.90 2.21 0.87
N ASP A 115 -3.11 1.14 1.00
CA ASP A 115 -2.99 0.39 2.25
C ASP A 115 -2.45 1.30 3.38
N GLU A 116 -1.52 2.19 3.06
CA GLU A 116 -0.96 3.15 4.03
C GLU A 116 -2.00 4.20 4.48
N MET A 117 -2.74 4.81 3.54
CA MET A 117 -3.83 5.75 3.84
C MET A 117 -4.88 5.11 4.76
N ILE A 118 -5.33 3.89 4.45
CA ILE A 118 -6.33 3.18 5.27
C ILE A 118 -5.82 2.96 6.69
N TRP A 119 -4.57 2.54 6.84
CA TRP A 119 -3.98 2.30 8.16
C TRP A 119 -3.87 3.59 8.99
N TYR A 120 -3.41 4.69 8.40
CA TYR A 120 -3.37 5.98 9.09
C TYR A 120 -4.77 6.54 9.41
N LEU A 121 -5.77 6.32 8.56
CA LEU A 121 -7.16 6.69 8.87
C LEU A 121 -7.71 5.89 10.07
N ASN A 122 -7.34 4.62 10.18
CA ASN A 122 -7.68 3.81 11.36
C ASN A 122 -7.00 4.35 12.63
N ILE A 123 -5.73 4.77 12.53
CA ILE A 123 -5.02 5.42 13.65
C ILE A 123 -5.69 6.75 14.03
N ALA A 124 -6.07 7.59 13.05
CA ALA A 124 -6.79 8.83 13.30
C ALA A 124 -8.14 8.58 14.01
N THR A 125 -8.83 7.50 13.63
CA THR A 125 -10.06 7.05 14.29
C THR A 125 -9.79 6.65 15.74
N ALA A 126 -8.70 5.91 16.00
CA ALA A 126 -8.29 5.53 17.34
C ALA A 126 -7.99 6.76 18.21
N PHE A 127 -7.27 7.76 17.69
CA PHE A 127 -7.05 9.02 18.39
C PHE A 127 -8.36 9.76 18.70
N ASN A 128 -9.31 9.80 17.77
CA ASN A 128 -10.60 10.45 18.00
C ASN A 128 -11.38 9.78 19.13
N VAL A 129 -11.44 8.44 19.14
CA VAL A 129 -12.14 7.65 20.17
C VAL A 129 -11.52 7.83 21.55
N LEU A 130 -10.19 8.03 21.62
CA LEU A 130 -9.46 8.30 22.84
C LEU A 130 -9.53 9.76 23.31
N GLY A 131 -10.29 10.62 22.62
CA GLY A 131 -10.38 12.05 22.93
C GLY A 131 -9.09 12.83 22.60
N LYS A 132 -8.13 12.22 21.90
CA LYS A 132 -6.86 12.85 21.50
C LYS A 132 -7.05 13.67 20.21
N ARG A 133 -7.92 14.68 20.29
CA ARG A 133 -8.40 15.46 19.14
C ARG A 133 -7.28 16.19 18.40
N ASN A 134 -6.31 16.75 19.14
CA ASN A 134 -5.17 17.45 18.53
C ASN A 134 -4.31 16.50 17.68
N GLU A 135 -4.05 15.29 18.17
CA GLU A 135 -3.30 14.25 17.45
C GLU A 135 -4.09 13.76 16.22
N CYS A 136 -5.41 13.59 16.38
CA CYS A 136 -6.33 13.22 15.30
C CYS A 136 -6.31 14.26 14.15
N ILE A 137 -6.50 15.55 14.48
CA ILE A 137 -6.51 16.65 13.50
C ILE A 137 -5.13 16.81 12.84
N ALA A 138 -4.05 16.74 13.62
CA ALA A 138 -2.70 16.81 13.07
C ALA A 138 -2.44 15.70 12.05
N LEU A 139 -2.86 14.47 12.36
CA LEU A 139 -2.74 13.34 11.45
C LEU A 139 -3.61 13.51 10.19
N TYR A 140 -4.86 13.97 10.34
CA TYR A 140 -5.70 14.24 9.16
C TYR A 140 -5.12 15.29 8.23
N LYS A 141 -4.53 16.38 8.76
CA LYS A 141 -3.85 17.39 7.92
C LYS A 141 -2.70 16.79 7.12
N GLN A 142 -1.90 15.92 7.74
CA GLN A 142 -0.82 15.24 7.04
C GLN A 142 -1.34 14.27 5.96
N LEU A 143 -2.47 13.61 6.21
CA LEU A 143 -3.15 12.77 5.21
C LEU A 143 -3.75 13.60 4.06
N GLU A 144 -4.28 14.78 4.35
CA GLU A 144 -4.87 15.70 3.35
C GLU A 144 -3.82 16.16 2.33
N GLU A 145 -2.60 16.48 2.79
CA GLU A 145 -1.50 16.92 1.92
C GLU A 145 -1.13 15.89 0.85
N VAL A 146 -1.26 14.61 1.19
CA VAL A 146 -0.95 13.53 0.28
C VAL A 146 -2.19 13.07 -0.48
N ALA A 147 -3.39 13.14 0.09
CA ALA A 147 -4.63 12.61 -0.46
C ALA A 147 -4.92 12.99 -1.93
N THR A 148 -5.58 12.07 -2.64
CA THR A 148 -6.23 12.37 -3.92
C THR A 148 -7.45 13.26 -3.70
N GLU A 149 -7.95 13.94 -4.74
CA GLU A 149 -9.10 14.86 -4.61
C GLU A 149 -10.31 14.25 -3.89
N LYS A 150 -10.64 12.99 -4.22
CA LYS A 150 -11.74 12.25 -3.55
C LYS A 150 -11.46 11.98 -2.07
N GLU A 151 -10.22 11.66 -1.73
CA GLU A 151 -9.81 11.39 -0.35
C GLU A 151 -9.75 12.69 0.47
N LYS A 152 -9.35 13.81 -0.16
CA LYS A 152 -9.31 15.13 0.50
C LYS A 152 -10.67 15.55 1.01
N GLU A 153 -11.72 15.43 0.18
CA GLU A 153 -13.09 15.78 0.60
C GLU A 153 -13.50 15.01 1.86
N TYR A 154 -13.22 13.70 1.89
CA TYR A 154 -13.49 12.86 3.06
C TYR A 154 -12.69 13.29 4.30
N ILE A 155 -11.40 13.58 4.13
CA ILE A 155 -10.51 14.00 5.22
C ILE A 155 -10.94 15.36 5.77
N GLN A 156 -11.24 16.33 4.90
CA GLN A 156 -11.71 17.67 5.29
C GLN A 156 -13.02 17.60 6.08
N ASN A 157 -13.97 16.79 5.60
CA ASN A 157 -15.22 16.55 6.33
C ASN A 157 -14.96 15.91 7.71
N SER A 158 -13.98 15.01 7.80
CA SER A 158 -13.59 14.38 9.06
C SER A 158 -12.92 15.36 10.03
N ILE A 159 -12.05 16.25 9.54
CA ILE A 159 -11.44 17.34 10.33
C ILE A 159 -12.53 18.24 10.90
N LYS A 160 -13.46 18.70 10.05
CA LYS A 160 -14.56 19.57 10.44
C LYS A 160 -15.43 18.91 11.53
N PHE A 161 -15.74 17.63 11.36
CA PHE A 161 -16.51 16.88 12.34
C PHE A 161 -15.82 16.82 13.72
N VAL A 162 -14.51 16.55 13.77
CA VAL A 162 -13.75 16.51 15.04
C VAL A 162 -13.68 17.90 15.69
N GLN A 163 -13.58 18.97 14.90
CA GLN A 163 -13.59 20.35 15.38
C GLN A 163 -14.95 20.76 15.96
N GLU A 164 -16.06 20.41 15.29
CA GLU A 164 -17.41 20.67 15.79
C GLU A 164 -17.71 19.90 17.09
N GLN A 165 -17.08 18.73 17.30
CA GLN A 165 -17.16 18.01 18.57
C GLN A 165 -16.43 18.74 19.69
N SER A 166 -15.28 19.38 19.45
CA SER A 166 -14.60 20.18 20.48
C SER A 166 -15.39 21.40 20.91
N GLU A 167 -16.01 22.12 19.97
CA GLU A 167 -16.76 23.35 20.28
C GLU A 167 -17.98 23.09 21.17
N LYS A 168 -18.60 21.90 21.05
CA LYS A 168 -19.74 21.52 21.89
C LYS A 168 -19.33 21.14 23.31
N ASP A 169 -18.18 20.49 23.47
CA ASP A 169 -17.66 20.08 24.78
C ASP A 169 -17.15 21.28 25.59
N ASP A 170 -16.64 22.33 24.94
CA ASP A 170 -16.14 23.54 25.60
C ASP A 170 -17.26 24.51 26.06
N THR A 171 -18.50 24.28 25.64
CA THR A 171 -19.68 25.10 26.00
C THR A 171 -20.51 24.54 27.16
N HIS A 172 -20.06 23.48 27.83
CA HIS A 172 -20.72 22.81 28.95
C HIS A 172 -19.91 22.88 30.25
#